data_AF-A0A6G3XMD3-F1
#
_entry.id   AF-A0A6G3XMD3-F1
#
_cell.length_a   1.000
_cell.length_b   1.000
_cell.length_c   1.000
_cell.angle_alpha   90.00
_cell.angle_beta   90.00
_cell.angle_gamma   90.00
#
_symmetry.space_group_name_H-M   'P 1'
#
loop_
_entity.id
_entity.type
_entity.pdbx_description
1 polymer ?
#
loop_
_entity_poly.entity_id
_entity_poly.type
_entity_poly.pdbx_seq_one_letter_code
_entity_poly.pdbx_strand_id
1 'polypeptide(L)'
;TGSRVPYDFNGDGHRDLVIDDLVKAPEDSHGDDAGIGVVYGSDDRPLDPAARQLLSARANAAKSGDTLPAAFDAESACDLDRDGFTDLIVSTDPPYNGIGAPPVPLQILFGSPRGLTGKAVTVRIPQQARFGNEWPEQPVCGDFDGDGRADLAVTASAGQVTFLHGPFARTGAPRSADLLPDGGPYLYAPEPRRDTDGDGYDDLVAATSPHAPGRPGKGTLLLGSAKGPARPGGTYAFAAEDVPTAPLKTTGTTRTTLLNHGDYDADKKPDTVVRTYRGERQDLIALYTAGNTDRPVLTFSTELFLP
;
A
#
# COMPACT_ATOMS: atom_id res chain seq x y z
N THR A 1 -21.07 8.90 -6.27
CA THR A 1 -21.08 8.40 -4.89
C THR A 1 -19.96 7.41 -4.82
N GLY A 2 -18.94 7.67 -4.00
CA GLY A 2 -17.85 6.72 -3.84
C GLY A 2 -18.20 5.59 -2.87
N SER A 3 -17.26 4.67 -2.69
CA SER A 3 -17.34 3.49 -1.88
C SER A 3 -16.93 3.71 -0.43
N ARG A 4 -17.33 2.76 0.42
CA ARG A 4 -16.84 2.63 1.81
C ARG A 4 -16.00 1.38 2.00
N VAL A 5 -15.77 0.63 0.92
CA VAL A 5 -14.96 -0.58 0.92
C VAL A 5 -13.50 -0.14 0.77
N PRO A 6 -12.59 -0.56 1.67
CA PRO A 6 -11.17 -0.24 1.51
C PRO A 6 -10.62 -0.91 0.25
N TYR A 7 -9.71 -0.22 -0.45
CA TYR A 7 -9.13 -0.68 -1.73
C TYR A 7 -10.17 -0.82 -2.84
N ASP A 8 -11.17 0.05 -2.88
CA ASP A 8 -12.12 0.16 -3.99
C ASP A 8 -11.79 1.42 -4.81
N PHE A 9 -10.98 1.25 -5.85
CA PHE A 9 -10.45 2.36 -6.64
C PHE A 9 -11.46 2.88 -7.68
N ASN A 10 -12.41 2.02 -8.08
CA ASN A 10 -13.43 2.33 -9.08
C ASN A 10 -14.79 2.72 -8.47
N GLY A 11 -14.93 2.55 -7.16
CA GLY A 11 -16.10 2.89 -6.35
C GLY A 11 -17.32 2.00 -6.61
N ASP A 12 -17.13 0.78 -7.10
CA ASP A 12 -18.22 -0.12 -7.46
C ASP A 12 -18.80 -0.92 -6.27
N GLY A 13 -18.20 -0.76 -5.08
CA GLY A 13 -18.60 -1.43 -3.86
C GLY A 13 -17.87 -2.75 -3.60
N HIS A 14 -16.88 -3.10 -4.42
CA HIS A 14 -16.08 -4.31 -4.27
C HIS A 14 -14.62 -3.95 -4.01
N ARG A 15 -13.94 -4.82 -3.27
CA ARG A 15 -12.51 -4.65 -2.99
C ARG A 15 -11.70 -5.06 -4.20
N ASP A 16 -10.77 -4.20 -4.61
CA ASP A 16 -9.78 -4.47 -5.63
C ASP A 16 -8.49 -5.00 -5.03
N LEU A 17 -7.74 -5.75 -5.84
CA LEU A 17 -6.43 -6.28 -5.47
C LEU A 17 -5.32 -5.52 -6.21
N VAL A 18 -4.38 -4.97 -5.43
CA VAL A 18 -3.11 -4.42 -5.94
C VAL A 18 -2.03 -5.49 -5.88
N ILE A 19 -1.24 -5.60 -6.94
CA ILE A 19 -0.13 -6.53 -7.06
C ILE A 19 1.09 -5.73 -7.54
N ASP A 20 2.05 -5.56 -6.64
CA ASP A 20 3.21 -4.69 -6.84
C ASP A 20 4.43 -5.38 -7.46
N ASP A 21 4.41 -6.72 -7.50
CA ASP A 21 5.47 -7.52 -8.11
C ASP A 21 4.83 -8.47 -9.13
N LEU A 22 5.14 -8.25 -10.40
CA LEU A 22 4.63 -9.01 -11.54
C LEU A 22 5.74 -9.88 -12.14
N VAL A 23 5.38 -10.99 -12.78
CA VAL A 23 6.35 -11.79 -13.53
C VAL A 23 6.95 -11.00 -14.69
N LYS A 24 8.20 -11.29 -15.03
CA LYS A 24 8.91 -10.68 -16.15
C LYS A 24 8.62 -11.41 -17.45
N ALA A 25 8.42 -10.66 -18.53
CA ALA A 25 8.35 -11.22 -19.89
C ALA A 25 9.68 -11.93 -20.25
N PRO A 26 9.66 -13.01 -21.05
CA PRO A 26 10.87 -13.72 -21.45
C PRO A 26 11.92 -12.81 -22.13
N GLU A 27 11.45 -11.85 -22.92
CA GLU A 27 12.21 -10.85 -23.68
C GLU A 27 12.65 -9.65 -22.84
N ASP A 28 12.07 -9.45 -21.64
CA ASP A 28 12.36 -8.33 -20.75
C ASP A 28 12.91 -8.80 -19.38
N SER A 29 13.90 -9.69 -19.43
CA SER A 29 14.55 -10.20 -18.21
C SER A 29 15.35 -9.14 -17.44
N HIS A 30 15.51 -7.94 -18.01
CA HIS A 30 16.25 -6.81 -17.46
C HIS A 30 15.38 -5.55 -17.31
N GLY A 31 14.07 -5.65 -17.52
CA GLY A 31 13.13 -4.56 -17.24
C GLY A 31 13.12 -4.30 -15.73
N ASP A 32 13.44 -3.07 -15.35
CA ASP A 32 13.62 -2.69 -13.95
C ASP A 32 12.30 -2.56 -13.18
N ASP A 33 11.15 -2.47 -13.88
CA ASP A 33 9.82 -2.32 -13.27
C ASP A 33 8.74 -2.90 -14.21
N ALA A 34 8.10 -4.01 -13.81
CA ALA A 34 7.01 -4.63 -14.58
C ALA A 34 5.69 -3.85 -14.47
N GLY A 35 5.63 -2.87 -13.57
CA GLY A 35 4.46 -2.08 -13.24
C GLY A 35 3.61 -2.68 -12.11
N ILE A 36 2.60 -1.91 -11.70
CA ILE A 36 1.64 -2.30 -10.66
C ILE A 36 0.39 -2.85 -11.35
N GLY A 37 0.03 -4.09 -11.03
CA GLY A 37 -1.20 -4.72 -11.47
C GLY A 37 -2.37 -4.41 -10.52
N VAL A 38 -3.53 -4.06 -11.07
CA VAL A 38 -4.79 -3.97 -10.33
C VAL A 38 -5.79 -4.95 -10.94
N VAL A 39 -6.37 -5.81 -10.11
CA VAL A 39 -7.49 -6.69 -10.48
C VAL A 39 -8.72 -6.21 -9.74
N TYR A 40 -9.78 -5.91 -10.49
CA TYR A 40 -11.00 -5.33 -9.92
C TYR A 40 -11.91 -6.39 -9.30
N GLY A 41 -12.57 -6.04 -8.21
CA GLY A 41 -13.71 -6.78 -7.68
C GLY A 41 -14.94 -6.67 -8.59
N SER A 42 -15.97 -7.49 -8.34
CA SER A 42 -17.21 -7.42 -9.12
C SER A 42 -18.38 -8.15 -8.44
N ASP A 43 -19.60 -7.86 -8.87
CA ASP A 43 -20.80 -8.59 -8.42
C ASP A 43 -20.76 -10.10 -8.72
N ASP A 44 -20.09 -10.50 -9.81
CA ASP A 44 -20.10 -11.89 -10.28
C ASP A 44 -19.04 -12.78 -9.60
N ARG A 45 -18.01 -12.18 -9.00
CA ARG A 45 -16.87 -12.88 -8.38
C ARG A 45 -16.03 -11.95 -7.50
N PRO A 46 -15.36 -12.48 -6.46
CA PRO A 46 -14.53 -11.68 -5.56
C PRO A 46 -13.46 -10.82 -6.25
N LEU A 47 -12.88 -11.34 -7.33
CA LEU A 47 -11.94 -10.62 -8.20
C LEU A 47 -12.12 -11.14 -9.65
N ASP A 48 -12.08 -10.24 -10.64
CA ASP A 48 -12.15 -10.60 -12.05
C ASP A 48 -10.83 -10.32 -12.80
N PRO A 49 -10.00 -11.34 -13.07
CA PRO A 49 -8.76 -11.16 -13.84
C PRO A 49 -8.95 -10.59 -15.26
N ALA A 50 -10.18 -10.63 -15.80
CA ALA A 50 -10.49 -9.97 -17.07
C ALA A 50 -10.66 -8.43 -16.90
N ALA A 51 -11.21 -7.99 -15.78
CA ALA A 51 -11.32 -6.59 -15.39
C ALA A 51 -10.06 -6.17 -14.62
N ARG A 52 -9.08 -5.66 -15.34
CA ARG A 52 -7.76 -5.34 -14.77
C ARG A 52 -7.15 -4.07 -15.35
N GLN A 53 -6.18 -3.52 -14.64
CA GLN A 53 -5.39 -2.38 -15.07
C GLN A 53 -3.91 -2.61 -14.77
N LEU A 54 -3.04 -2.19 -15.70
CA LEU A 54 -1.60 -2.08 -15.48
C LEU A 54 -1.24 -0.61 -15.31
N LEU A 55 -0.51 -0.29 -14.25
CA LEU A 55 0.08 1.01 -14.00
C LEU A 55 1.59 0.93 -14.21
N SER A 56 2.21 2.02 -14.65
CA SER A 56 3.68 2.08 -14.79
C SER A 56 4.18 3.50 -14.62
N ALA A 57 5.47 3.66 -14.29
CA ALA A 57 6.11 4.98 -14.26
C ALA A 57 5.85 5.77 -15.56
N ARG A 58 6.02 5.12 -16.71
CA ARG A 58 5.83 5.72 -18.03
C ARG A 58 4.42 6.26 -18.25
N ALA A 59 3.41 5.44 -17.94
CA ALA A 59 2.02 5.78 -18.18
C ALA A 59 1.48 6.74 -17.10
N ASN A 60 1.91 6.59 -15.85
CA ASN A 60 1.21 7.16 -14.70
C ASN A 60 2.05 8.11 -13.83
N ALA A 61 3.38 7.98 -13.73
CA ALA A 61 4.14 8.82 -12.82
C ALA A 61 4.10 10.32 -13.16
N ALA A 62 4.12 11.14 -12.12
CA ALA A 62 4.52 12.53 -12.16
C ALA A 62 6.02 12.62 -12.46
N LYS A 63 6.40 13.60 -13.27
CA LYS A 63 7.80 13.87 -13.60
C LYS A 63 8.42 14.85 -12.62
N SER A 64 9.71 14.69 -12.35
CA SER A 64 10.55 15.75 -11.79
C SER A 64 11.21 16.51 -12.95
N GLY A 65 10.67 17.70 -13.25
CA GLY A 65 10.99 18.37 -14.51
C GLY A 65 10.54 17.53 -15.71
N ASP A 66 11.48 17.16 -16.58
CA ASP A 66 11.20 16.32 -17.75
C ASP A 66 11.45 14.82 -17.54
N THR A 67 11.97 14.45 -16.36
CA THR A 67 12.46 13.11 -16.04
C THR A 67 11.41 12.29 -15.29
N LEU A 68 11.22 11.05 -15.73
CA LEU A 68 10.41 10.06 -15.01
C LEU A 68 11.24 9.45 -13.87
N PRO A 69 10.59 9.05 -12.76
CA PRO A 69 11.28 8.29 -11.72
C PRO A 69 11.73 6.92 -12.25
N ALA A 70 12.75 6.34 -11.61
CA ALA A 70 13.27 5.02 -11.96
C ALA A 70 12.44 3.86 -11.39
N ALA A 71 11.73 4.09 -10.27
CA ALA A 71 10.83 3.14 -9.62
C ALA A 71 9.40 3.69 -9.52
N PHE A 72 8.42 2.80 -9.39
CA PHE A 72 7.00 3.13 -9.27
C PHE A 72 6.23 2.02 -8.55
N ASP A 73 6.45 1.93 -7.23
CA ASP A 73 5.99 0.81 -6.39
C ASP A 73 4.78 1.23 -5.54
N ALA A 74 3.81 0.35 -5.37
CA ALA A 74 2.61 0.53 -4.58
C ALA A 74 2.87 0.36 -3.08
N GLU A 75 2.51 1.36 -2.28
CA GLU A 75 2.82 1.35 -0.85
C GLU A 75 1.56 1.22 0.02
N SER A 76 0.60 2.13 -0.16
CA SER A 76 -0.58 2.24 0.71
C SER A 76 -1.78 2.79 -0.06
N ALA A 77 -3.00 2.48 0.40
CA ALA A 77 -4.21 2.92 -0.28
C ALA A 77 -5.32 3.36 0.70
N CYS A 78 -5.90 4.52 0.42
CA CYS A 78 -7.03 5.11 1.15
C CYS A 78 -7.65 6.26 0.34
N ASP A 79 -8.85 6.69 0.69
CA ASP A 79 -9.50 7.87 0.11
C ASP A 79 -8.88 9.15 0.70
N LEU A 80 -7.81 9.66 0.06
CA LEU A 80 -7.00 10.77 0.57
C LEU A 80 -7.67 12.12 0.33
N ASP A 81 -8.42 12.29 -0.76
CA ASP A 81 -9.10 13.55 -1.07
C ASP A 81 -10.58 13.59 -0.65
N ARG A 82 -11.08 12.49 -0.09
CA ARG A 82 -12.42 12.32 0.44
C ARG A 82 -13.52 12.38 -0.63
N ASP A 83 -13.19 11.96 -1.86
CA ASP A 83 -14.15 11.87 -2.96
C ASP A 83 -14.91 10.52 -2.99
N GLY A 84 -14.49 9.60 -2.11
CA GLY A 84 -15.06 8.28 -1.91
C GLY A 84 -14.48 7.20 -2.83
N PHE A 85 -13.49 7.50 -3.66
CA PHE A 85 -12.72 6.47 -4.35
C PHE A 85 -11.43 6.23 -3.58
N THR A 86 -10.99 4.98 -3.47
CA THR A 86 -9.68 4.72 -2.87
C THR A 86 -8.61 5.31 -3.80
N ASP A 87 -7.61 5.98 -3.21
CA ASP A 87 -6.41 6.46 -3.90
C ASP A 87 -5.24 5.53 -3.61
N LEU A 88 -4.27 5.49 -4.52
CA LEU A 88 -3.04 4.72 -4.36
C LEU A 88 -1.86 5.65 -4.14
N ILE A 89 -1.13 5.44 -3.04
CA ILE A 89 0.16 6.05 -2.79
C ILE A 89 1.23 5.14 -3.36
N VAL A 90 2.12 5.72 -4.16
CA VAL A 90 3.26 5.03 -4.75
C VAL A 90 4.56 5.67 -4.29
N SER A 91 5.56 4.84 -4.00
CA SER A 91 6.94 5.28 -3.86
C SER A 91 7.61 5.30 -5.23
N THR A 92 8.56 6.22 -5.37
CA THR A 92 9.26 6.48 -6.63
C THR A 92 10.72 6.79 -6.33
N ASP A 93 11.58 6.61 -7.33
CA ASP A 93 12.97 7.06 -7.27
C ASP A 93 13.18 8.29 -8.19
N PRO A 94 12.82 9.52 -7.74
CA PRO A 94 13.06 10.75 -8.46
C PRO A 94 14.56 11.07 -8.60
N PRO A 95 14.95 11.77 -9.68
CA PRO A 95 16.35 12.18 -9.87
C PRO A 95 16.83 13.07 -8.72
N TYR A 96 17.92 12.67 -8.08
CA TYR A 96 18.56 13.40 -6.99
C TYR A 96 20.08 13.39 -7.12
N ASN A 97 20.71 14.56 -6.96
CA ASN A 97 22.16 14.72 -7.14
C ASN A 97 22.95 14.62 -5.82
N GLY A 98 22.30 14.28 -4.71
CA GLY A 98 22.93 14.16 -3.40
C GLY A 98 23.18 15.50 -2.67
N ILE A 99 22.73 16.63 -3.23
CA ILE A 99 22.95 17.96 -2.65
C ILE A 99 21.63 18.52 -2.09
N GLY A 100 21.65 18.85 -0.80
CA GLY A 100 20.52 19.48 -0.11
C GLY A 100 19.60 18.49 0.58
N ALA A 101 18.34 18.87 0.76
CA ALA A 101 17.31 17.96 1.24
C ALA A 101 16.81 17.11 0.06
N PRO A 102 16.60 15.79 0.25
CA PRO A 102 16.13 14.94 -0.84
C PRO A 102 14.73 15.33 -1.33
N PRO A 103 14.37 15.03 -2.59
CA PRO A 103 12.99 15.15 -3.04
C PRO A 103 12.05 14.26 -2.20
N VAL A 104 10.75 14.54 -2.27
CA VAL A 104 9.74 13.62 -1.72
C VAL A 104 9.52 12.51 -2.75
N PRO A 105 9.77 11.23 -2.41
CA PRO A 105 9.62 10.11 -3.34
C PRO A 105 8.17 9.63 -3.49
N LEU A 106 7.22 10.22 -2.76
CA LEU A 106 5.83 9.75 -2.75
C LEU A 106 4.97 10.48 -3.77
N GLN A 107 4.14 9.73 -4.48
CA GLN A 107 3.12 10.28 -5.37
C GLN A 107 1.74 9.64 -5.08
N ILE A 108 0.67 10.32 -5.47
CA ILE A 108 -0.71 9.88 -5.31
C ILE A 108 -1.33 9.68 -6.69
N LEU A 109 -1.87 8.50 -6.96
CA LEU A 109 -2.83 8.26 -8.02
C LEU A 109 -4.24 8.30 -7.43
N PHE A 110 -5.04 9.27 -7.87
CA PHE A 110 -6.41 9.40 -7.38
C PHE A 110 -7.34 8.37 -8.03
N GLY A 111 -8.19 7.76 -7.21
CA GLY A 111 -9.28 6.91 -7.64
C GLY A 111 -10.33 7.67 -8.46
N SER A 112 -11.16 6.93 -9.16
CA SER A 112 -12.26 7.50 -9.95
C SER A 112 -13.23 6.40 -10.36
N PRO A 113 -14.42 6.71 -10.90
CA PRO A 113 -15.32 5.68 -11.47
C PRO A 113 -14.73 4.79 -12.56
N ARG A 114 -13.53 5.09 -13.06
CA ARG A 114 -12.80 4.32 -14.06
C ARG A 114 -11.52 3.68 -13.49
N GLY A 115 -11.38 3.64 -12.16
CA GLY A 115 -10.17 3.22 -11.46
C GLY A 115 -9.09 4.30 -11.40
N LEU A 116 -7.84 3.85 -11.22
CA LEU A 116 -6.64 4.69 -11.07
C LEU A 116 -6.17 5.27 -12.42
N THR A 117 -6.90 6.25 -12.95
CA THR A 117 -6.62 6.82 -14.28
C THR A 117 -5.84 8.13 -14.21
N GLY A 118 -5.02 8.39 -15.23
CA GLY A 118 -4.31 9.66 -15.37
C GLY A 118 -2.89 9.66 -14.80
N LYS A 119 -2.41 10.85 -14.44
CA LYS A 119 -1.07 11.08 -13.90
C LYS A 119 -1.12 11.22 -12.38
N ALA A 120 -0.18 10.58 -11.71
CA ALA A 120 0.07 10.76 -10.30
C ALA A 120 0.49 12.22 -10.02
N VAL A 121 0.37 12.62 -8.76
CA VAL A 121 0.87 13.92 -8.27
C VAL A 121 1.81 13.70 -7.09
N THR A 122 2.91 14.45 -7.04
CA THR A 122 3.86 14.36 -5.91
C THR A 122 3.19 14.81 -4.61
N VAL A 123 3.34 14.01 -3.55
CA VAL A 123 2.96 14.40 -2.19
C VAL A 123 3.78 15.62 -1.78
N ARG A 124 3.11 16.67 -1.31
CA ARG A 124 3.77 17.89 -0.84
C ARG A 124 3.91 17.84 0.66
N ILE A 125 5.14 17.66 1.14
CA ILE A 125 5.45 17.74 2.58
C ILE A 125 5.82 19.19 2.91
N PRO A 126 5.03 19.91 3.74
CA PRO A 126 5.37 21.26 4.17
C PRO A 126 6.70 21.30 4.93
N GLN A 127 7.47 22.39 4.79
CA GLN A 127 8.83 22.49 5.33
C GLN A 127 8.89 22.27 6.85
N GLN A 128 7.86 22.66 7.60
CA GLN A 128 7.80 22.48 9.05
C GLN A 128 7.70 21.01 9.49
N ALA A 129 7.21 20.14 8.60
CA ALA A 129 7.11 18.70 8.83
C ALA A 129 8.26 17.92 8.15
N ARG A 130 9.18 18.61 7.46
CA ARG A 130 10.39 17.99 6.92
C ARG A 130 11.50 17.99 7.96
N PHE A 131 12.19 16.86 8.10
CA PHE A 131 13.33 16.76 8.99
C PHE A 131 14.47 15.92 8.43
N GLY A 132 15.69 16.46 8.53
CA GLY A 132 16.94 15.84 8.09
C GLY A 132 17.02 15.58 6.58
N ASN A 133 17.81 14.57 6.22
CA ASN A 133 18.18 14.23 4.84
C ASN A 133 17.75 12.80 4.46
N GLU A 134 16.90 12.18 5.26
CA GLU A 134 16.24 10.93 4.91
C GLU A 134 15.20 11.17 3.83
N TRP A 135 15.01 10.18 2.98
CA TRP A 135 13.92 10.15 2.02
C TRP A 135 12.64 9.79 2.76
N PRO A 136 11.60 10.65 2.71
CA PRO A 136 10.36 10.35 3.41
C PRO A 136 9.64 9.22 2.68
N GLU A 137 9.77 8.00 3.23
CA GLU A 137 9.32 6.72 2.68
C GLU A 137 8.31 6.04 3.62
N GLN A 138 7.86 4.83 3.24
CA GLN A 138 6.95 3.99 4.02
C GLN A 138 5.68 4.70 4.49
N PRO A 139 4.86 5.20 3.54
CA PRO A 139 3.62 5.85 3.86
C PRO A 139 2.66 4.88 4.53
N VAL A 140 2.13 5.24 5.69
CA VAL A 140 1.01 4.53 6.32
C VAL A 140 -0.17 5.48 6.39
N CYS A 141 -1.28 5.11 5.76
CA CYS A 141 -2.51 5.86 5.86
C CYS A 141 -3.44 5.37 6.98
N GLY A 142 -4.22 6.26 7.57
CA GLY A 142 -5.20 5.96 8.62
C GLY A 142 -5.88 7.23 9.13
N ASP A 143 -6.96 7.09 9.89
CA ASP A 143 -7.60 8.21 10.61
C ASP A 143 -6.97 8.35 12.01
N PHE A 144 -5.73 8.82 12.06
CA PHE A 144 -4.96 8.84 13.31
C PHE A 144 -5.38 9.99 14.24
N ASP A 145 -6.04 11.02 13.70
CA ASP A 145 -6.55 12.18 14.46
C ASP A 145 -8.06 12.19 14.72
N GLY A 146 -8.78 11.17 14.25
CA GLY A 146 -10.19 10.92 14.54
C GLY A 146 -11.14 11.92 13.90
N ASP A 147 -10.70 12.67 12.87
CA ASP A 147 -11.52 13.64 12.15
C ASP A 147 -12.37 13.01 11.02
N GLY A 148 -12.23 11.70 10.83
CA GLY A 148 -12.95 10.90 9.84
C GLY A 148 -12.37 11.03 8.44
N ARG A 149 -11.10 11.46 8.29
CA ARG A 149 -10.40 11.60 7.00
C ARG A 149 -9.13 10.77 7.05
N ALA A 150 -8.69 10.31 5.88
CA ALA A 150 -7.43 9.62 5.81
C ALA A 150 -6.26 10.62 5.93
N ASP A 151 -5.42 10.38 6.92
CA ASP A 151 -4.14 11.04 7.11
C ASP A 151 -3.00 10.16 6.57
N LEU A 152 -1.79 10.70 6.56
CA LEU A 152 -0.57 10.00 6.15
C LEU A 152 0.56 10.19 7.17
N ALA A 153 1.08 9.09 7.69
CA ALA A 153 2.33 9.04 8.44
C ALA A 153 3.47 8.59 7.52
N VAL A 154 4.59 9.30 7.53
CA VAL A 154 5.77 9.03 6.68
C VAL A 154 7.04 9.14 7.52
N THR A 155 8.04 8.29 7.25
CA THR A 155 9.30 8.34 8.00
C THR A 155 10.02 9.68 7.80
N ALA A 156 10.82 10.06 8.81
CA ALA A 156 11.72 11.19 8.75
C ALA A 156 12.97 10.91 9.61
N SER A 157 14.03 11.67 9.34
CA SER A 157 15.33 11.49 10.01
C SER A 157 15.22 11.47 11.53
N ALA A 158 16.19 10.81 12.17
CA ALA A 158 16.24 10.63 13.62
C ALA A 158 15.00 9.91 14.21
N GLY A 159 14.31 9.10 13.40
CA GLY A 159 13.14 8.33 13.83
C GLY A 159 11.93 9.21 14.15
N GLN A 160 11.81 10.35 13.49
CA GLN A 160 10.63 11.19 13.55
C GLN A 160 9.60 10.74 12.52
N VAL A 161 8.36 11.19 12.68
CA VAL A 161 7.28 10.95 11.73
C VAL A 161 6.82 12.28 11.16
N THR A 162 6.84 12.40 9.84
CA THR A 162 6.08 13.43 9.14
C THR A 162 4.62 13.02 9.18
N PHE A 163 3.79 13.76 9.91
CA PHE A 163 2.36 13.52 9.99
C PHE A 163 1.61 14.53 9.12
N LEU A 164 0.91 14.04 8.11
CA LEU A 164 0.20 14.86 7.12
C LEU A 164 -1.30 14.64 7.28
N HIS A 165 -2.01 15.70 7.67
CA HIS A 165 -3.45 15.62 7.91
C HIS A 165 -4.23 15.68 6.59
N GLY A 166 -5.20 14.79 6.46
CA GLY A 166 -6.18 14.79 5.40
C GLY A 166 -7.21 15.94 5.52
N PRO A 167 -7.99 16.20 4.45
CA PRO A 167 -7.86 15.57 3.15
C PRO A 167 -6.75 16.22 2.33
N PHE A 168 -6.23 15.49 1.35
CA PHE A 168 -5.26 15.99 0.39
C PHE A 168 -5.96 16.69 -0.77
N ALA A 169 -5.42 17.82 -1.19
CA ALA A 169 -5.81 18.43 -2.46
C ALA A 169 -5.28 17.60 -3.63
N ARG A 170 -5.96 17.66 -4.78
CA ARG A 170 -5.53 17.07 -6.07
C ARG A 170 -4.15 17.53 -6.57
N THR A 171 -3.50 18.47 -5.87
CA THR A 171 -2.13 18.92 -6.11
C THR A 171 -1.09 18.20 -5.24
N GLY A 172 -1.52 17.24 -4.42
CA GLY A 172 -0.71 16.50 -3.45
C GLY A 172 -0.51 17.20 -2.11
N ALA A 173 -1.15 18.36 -1.88
CA ALA A 173 -1.01 19.12 -0.64
C ALA A 173 -1.92 18.57 0.46
N PRO A 174 -1.41 18.28 1.68
CA PRO A 174 -2.25 17.96 2.83
C PRO A 174 -2.96 19.21 3.36
N ARG A 175 -3.94 19.02 4.25
CA ARG A 175 -4.64 20.12 4.96
C ARG A 175 -3.71 20.86 5.91
N SER A 176 -2.94 20.10 6.69
CA SER A 176 -1.94 20.58 7.64
C SER A 176 -0.89 19.49 7.86
N ALA A 177 0.20 19.82 8.53
CA ALA A 177 1.25 18.85 8.81
C ALA A 177 1.98 19.18 10.11
N ASP A 178 2.36 18.13 10.82
CA ASP A 178 3.11 18.16 12.07
C ASP A 178 4.31 17.20 11.99
N LEU A 179 5.24 17.38 12.92
CA LEU A 179 6.40 16.50 13.09
C LEU A 179 6.30 15.82 14.45
N LEU A 180 6.19 14.50 14.44
CA LEU A 180 6.00 13.70 15.64
C LEU A 180 7.30 12.95 16.00
N PRO A 181 7.55 12.69 17.30
CA PRO A 181 8.68 11.89 17.75
C PRO A 181 8.42 10.38 17.65
N ASP A 182 9.44 9.58 17.94
CA ASP A 182 9.34 8.15 18.29
C ASP A 182 8.77 7.19 17.22
N GLY A 183 8.81 7.56 15.93
CA GLY A 183 8.40 6.72 14.79
C GLY A 183 9.39 5.64 14.38
N GLY A 184 10.67 5.81 14.71
CA GLY A 184 11.72 4.89 14.24
C GLY A 184 11.88 4.88 12.70
N PRO A 185 12.70 3.96 12.18
CA PRO A 185 13.02 3.91 10.74
C PRO A 185 11.99 3.15 9.90
N TYR A 186 11.04 2.43 10.52
CA TYR A 186 10.00 1.71 9.79
C TYR A 186 8.62 1.90 10.39
N LEU A 187 7.62 2.16 9.53
CA LEU A 187 6.23 2.39 9.94
C LEU A 187 5.30 1.34 9.34
N TYR A 188 4.33 0.91 10.14
CA TYR A 188 3.32 -0.07 9.73
C TYR A 188 1.96 0.25 10.34
N ALA A 189 0.89 -0.15 9.65
CA ALA A 189 -0.43 -0.25 10.26
C ALA A 189 -0.46 -1.45 11.23
N PRO A 190 -1.10 -1.33 12.40
CA PRO A 190 -1.41 -2.50 13.21
C PRO A 190 -2.42 -3.42 12.50
N GLU A 191 -2.29 -4.72 12.78
CA GLU A 191 -3.04 -5.81 12.16
C GLU A 191 -3.60 -6.75 13.25
N PRO A 192 -4.84 -7.23 13.13
CA PRO A 192 -5.76 -7.05 12.00
C PRO A 192 -6.60 -5.76 12.09
N ARG A 193 -6.40 -4.92 13.11
CA ARG A 193 -7.18 -3.70 13.34
C ARG A 193 -6.25 -2.51 13.55
N ARG A 194 -6.56 -1.40 12.89
CA ARG A 194 -5.79 -0.15 12.98
C ARG A 194 -6.02 0.56 14.30
N ASP A 195 -7.27 0.70 14.74
CA ASP A 195 -7.63 1.08 16.10
C ASP A 195 -7.53 -0.16 17.01
N THR A 196 -6.43 -0.25 17.76
CA THR A 196 -6.11 -1.43 18.59
C THR A 196 -6.71 -1.37 19.99
N ASP A 197 -7.01 -0.18 20.51
CA ASP A 197 -7.57 0.02 21.84
C ASP A 197 -9.06 0.41 21.85
N GLY A 198 -9.64 0.64 20.66
CA GLY A 198 -11.05 0.93 20.44
C GLY A 198 -11.44 2.35 20.80
N ASP A 199 -10.49 3.29 20.83
CA ASP A 199 -10.73 4.68 21.23
C ASP A 199 -11.25 5.57 20.08
N GLY A 200 -11.34 5.01 18.86
CA GLY A 200 -11.83 5.69 17.66
C GLY A 200 -10.75 6.44 16.88
N TYR A 201 -9.48 6.27 17.24
CA TYR A 201 -8.34 6.75 16.48
C TYR A 201 -7.58 5.54 15.91
N ASP A 202 -7.16 5.60 14.64
CA ASP A 202 -6.24 4.60 14.13
C ASP A 202 -4.88 4.75 14.85
N ASP A 203 -4.20 3.62 15.08
CA ASP A 203 -2.87 3.56 15.69
C ASP A 203 -1.79 3.26 14.63
N LEU A 204 -0.53 3.50 15.01
CA LEU A 204 0.64 3.28 14.17
C LEU A 204 1.63 2.35 14.88
N VAL A 205 2.37 1.54 14.13
CA VAL A 205 3.46 0.71 14.66
C VAL A 205 4.80 1.23 14.13
N ALA A 206 5.68 1.59 15.05
CA ALA A 206 7.08 1.93 14.79
C ALA A 206 7.97 0.69 14.96
N ALA A 207 8.83 0.38 14.00
CA ALA A 207 9.74 -0.78 14.08
C ALA A 207 11.19 -0.40 13.78
N THR A 208 12.13 -1.17 14.33
CA THR A 208 13.58 -0.96 14.15
C THR A 208 14.18 -1.76 12.99
N SER A 209 13.38 -2.64 12.38
CA SER A 209 13.78 -3.49 11.26
C SER A 209 12.57 -3.75 10.36
N PRO A 210 12.77 -3.99 9.05
CA PRO A 210 11.68 -4.33 8.16
C PRO A 210 10.91 -5.55 8.64
N HIS A 211 9.59 -5.47 8.58
CA HIS A 211 8.66 -6.58 8.81
C HIS A 211 8.09 -7.05 7.47
N ALA A 212 8.01 -8.37 7.29
CA ALA A 212 7.42 -9.00 6.12
C ALA A 212 6.05 -9.58 6.49
N PRO A 213 5.01 -9.40 5.65
CA PRO A 213 3.67 -9.90 5.92
C PRO A 213 3.63 -11.39 6.29
N GLY A 214 2.81 -11.74 7.28
CA GLY A 214 2.63 -13.11 7.79
C GLY A 214 3.81 -13.68 8.59
N ARG A 215 4.88 -12.90 8.83
CA ARG A 215 6.05 -13.33 9.62
C ARG A 215 6.01 -12.71 11.02
N PRO A 216 6.50 -13.38 12.06
CA PRO A 216 6.55 -12.76 13.38
C PRO A 216 7.46 -11.52 13.36
N GLY A 217 7.05 -10.48 14.07
CA GLY A 217 7.77 -9.21 14.14
C GLY A 217 7.53 -8.49 15.46
N LYS A 218 8.31 -7.46 15.72
CA LYS A 218 8.14 -6.60 16.91
C LYS A 218 8.24 -5.14 16.52
N GLY A 219 7.46 -4.32 17.21
CA GLY A 219 7.51 -2.87 17.12
C GLY A 219 7.06 -2.23 18.42
N THR A 220 6.88 -0.92 18.37
CA THR A 220 6.27 -0.09 19.40
C THR A 220 4.97 0.43 18.85
N LEU A 221 3.89 0.21 19.60
CA LEU A 221 2.59 0.79 19.29
C LEU A 221 2.61 2.27 19.67
N LEU A 222 2.25 3.11 18.71
CA LEU A 222 2.02 4.54 18.87
C LEU A 222 0.51 4.77 18.70
N LEU A 223 -0.16 4.98 19.83
CA LEU A 223 -1.59 5.13 19.87
C LEU A 223 -2.02 6.46 19.25
N GLY A 224 -3.13 6.41 18.53
CA GLY A 224 -3.82 7.55 17.95
C GLY A 224 -4.31 8.53 19.01
N SER A 225 -4.58 9.76 18.55
CA SER A 225 -5.18 10.82 19.36
C SER A 225 -5.51 12.01 18.45
N ALA A 226 -6.26 12.98 18.94
CA ALA A 226 -6.49 14.25 18.23
C ALA A 226 -5.21 15.05 17.83
N LYS A 227 -4.01 14.60 18.23
CA LYS A 227 -2.71 15.16 17.83
C LYS A 227 -1.89 14.22 16.93
N GLY A 228 -2.49 13.13 16.46
CA GLY A 228 -1.84 12.08 15.69
C GLY A 228 -1.29 10.91 16.53
N PRO A 229 -0.60 9.97 15.85
CA PRO A 229 -0.20 8.69 16.41
C PRO A 229 1.16 8.79 17.11
N ALA A 230 1.20 9.44 18.28
CA ALA A 230 2.43 9.62 19.06
C ALA A 230 2.28 9.23 20.53
N ARG A 231 1.10 8.76 20.95
CA ARG A 231 0.85 8.38 22.34
C ARG A 231 1.51 7.02 22.60
N PRO A 232 2.30 6.82 23.66
CA PRO A 232 2.92 5.52 23.90
C PRO A 232 1.89 4.42 24.14
N GLY A 233 1.91 3.36 23.31
CA GLY A 233 1.06 2.16 23.43
C GLY A 233 1.78 0.90 23.91
N GLY A 234 3.10 0.97 24.08
CA GLY A 234 3.91 -0.16 24.53
C GLY A 234 4.40 -1.05 23.38
N THR A 235 4.78 -2.29 23.69
CA THR A 235 5.31 -3.23 22.69
C THR A 235 4.19 -3.80 21.82
N TYR A 236 4.40 -3.76 20.51
CA TYR A 236 3.56 -4.41 19.52
C TYR A 236 4.24 -5.68 18.99
N ALA A 237 3.47 -6.73 18.73
CA ALA A 237 3.96 -7.96 18.14
C ALA A 237 3.13 -8.34 16.92
N PHE A 238 3.79 -8.42 15.77
CA PHE A 238 3.19 -9.02 14.57
C PHE A 238 3.16 -10.53 14.78
N ALA A 239 1.97 -11.12 14.59
CA ALA A 239 1.80 -12.55 14.69
C ALA A 239 2.44 -13.27 13.49
N ALA A 240 2.96 -14.47 13.72
CA ALA A 240 3.24 -15.37 12.61
C ALA A 240 1.92 -15.96 12.13
N GLU A 241 1.79 -16.12 10.82
CA GLU A 241 0.60 -16.68 10.20
C GLU A 241 0.91 -17.94 9.42
N ASP A 242 -0.03 -18.88 9.47
CA ASP A 242 -0.01 -20.07 8.64
C ASP A 242 -0.56 -19.71 7.25
N VAL A 243 0.33 -19.25 6.38
CA VAL A 243 -0.02 -18.82 5.01
C VAL A 243 -0.36 -20.05 4.15
N PRO A 244 -1.55 -20.09 3.50
CA PRO A 244 -1.90 -21.20 2.62
C PRO A 244 -0.98 -21.25 1.41
N THR A 245 -0.72 -22.45 0.90
CA THR A 245 0.14 -22.63 -0.27
C THR A 245 -0.71 -22.66 -1.54
N ALA A 246 -0.53 -21.68 -2.44
CA ALA A 246 -1.20 -21.74 -3.75
C ALA A 246 -0.72 -22.95 -4.56
N PRO A 247 -1.60 -23.70 -5.22
CA PRO A 247 -1.28 -24.97 -5.89
C PRO A 247 -0.61 -24.76 -7.27
N LEU A 248 0.52 -24.04 -7.32
CA LEU A 248 1.30 -23.88 -8.54
C LEU A 248 1.88 -25.23 -8.98
N LYS A 249 1.33 -25.79 -10.06
CA LYS A 249 1.79 -27.08 -10.62
C LYS A 249 3.08 -26.88 -11.41
N THR A 250 4.22 -27.12 -10.77
CA THR A 250 5.52 -26.93 -11.40
C THR A 250 6.58 -27.92 -10.88
N THR A 251 7.67 -28.08 -11.63
CA THR A 251 8.84 -28.87 -11.21
C THR A 251 9.90 -27.94 -10.62
N GLY A 252 10.26 -28.16 -9.35
CA GLY A 252 11.26 -27.38 -8.62
C GLY A 252 10.71 -26.62 -7.42
N THR A 253 11.58 -25.88 -6.74
CA THR A 253 11.23 -25.16 -5.51
C THR A 253 10.39 -23.92 -5.83
N THR A 254 9.26 -23.80 -5.15
CA THR A 254 8.41 -22.61 -5.16
C THR A 254 8.58 -21.86 -3.84
N ARG A 255 8.23 -20.57 -3.86
CA ARG A 255 8.09 -19.76 -2.64
C ARG A 255 6.71 -19.14 -2.63
N THR A 256 6.04 -19.22 -1.49
CA THR A 256 4.75 -18.56 -1.26
C THR A 256 4.93 -17.40 -0.30
N THR A 257 4.31 -16.27 -0.63
CA THR A 257 4.25 -15.08 0.23
C THR A 257 2.80 -14.65 0.39
N LEU A 258 2.47 -14.15 1.58
CA LEU A 258 1.24 -13.41 1.81
C LEU A 258 1.32 -12.10 1.01
N LEU A 259 0.30 -11.83 0.20
CA LEU A 259 0.17 -10.54 -0.49
C LEU A 259 -0.72 -9.59 0.30
N ASN A 260 -1.90 -10.05 0.70
CA ASN A 260 -2.88 -9.17 1.31
C ASN A 260 -3.93 -9.94 2.11
N HIS A 261 -4.46 -9.27 3.13
CA HIS A 261 -5.74 -9.60 3.75
C HIS A 261 -6.79 -8.56 3.41
N GLY A 262 -8.01 -9.02 3.15
CA GLY A 262 -9.14 -8.14 2.88
C GLY A 262 -10.42 -8.93 2.68
N ASP A 263 -11.55 -8.26 2.85
CA ASP A 263 -12.86 -8.84 2.56
C ASP A 263 -13.12 -8.69 1.05
N TYR A 264 -12.89 -9.76 0.27
CA TYR A 264 -13.07 -9.75 -1.18
C TYR A 264 -14.42 -10.35 -1.59
N ASP A 265 -15.06 -11.14 -0.71
CA ASP A 265 -16.38 -11.73 -0.97
C ASP A 265 -17.55 -11.01 -0.26
N ALA A 266 -17.27 -9.88 0.39
CA ALA A 266 -18.20 -9.00 1.09
C ALA A 266 -18.90 -9.66 2.30
N ASP A 267 -18.30 -10.69 2.91
CA ASP A 267 -18.81 -11.37 4.09
C ASP A 267 -18.38 -10.74 5.42
N LYS A 268 -17.58 -9.66 5.37
CA LYS A 268 -16.99 -8.91 6.49
C LYS A 268 -15.92 -9.66 7.27
N LYS A 269 -15.34 -10.70 6.69
CA LYS A 269 -14.17 -11.39 7.24
C LYS A 269 -12.98 -11.21 6.29
N PRO A 270 -11.77 -11.13 6.83
CA PRO A 270 -10.59 -11.03 6.00
C PRO A 270 -10.32 -12.37 5.31
N ASP A 271 -10.39 -12.34 3.98
CA ASP A 271 -9.84 -13.37 3.11
C ASP A 271 -8.33 -13.22 2.99
N THR A 272 -7.68 -14.23 2.42
CA THR A 272 -6.23 -14.31 2.27
C THR A 272 -5.86 -14.41 0.81
N VAL A 273 -5.05 -13.46 0.33
CA VAL A 273 -4.43 -13.52 -1.00
C VAL A 273 -2.97 -13.86 -0.86
N VAL A 274 -2.54 -14.91 -1.55
CA VAL A 274 -1.13 -15.33 -1.58
C VAL A 274 -0.61 -15.36 -3.00
N ARG A 275 0.70 -15.21 -3.14
CA ARG A 275 1.43 -15.45 -4.40
C ARG A 275 2.40 -16.58 -4.19
N THR A 276 2.26 -17.64 -4.98
CA THR A 276 3.29 -18.67 -5.12
C THR A 276 4.05 -18.43 -6.40
N TYR A 277 5.36 -18.25 -6.33
CA TYR A 277 6.21 -18.01 -7.49
C TYR A 277 7.35 -19.02 -7.62
N ARG A 278 7.84 -19.15 -8.85
CA ARG A 278 9.01 -19.93 -9.23
C ARG A 278 9.91 -19.08 -10.12
N GLY A 279 10.98 -18.56 -9.51
CA GLY A 279 11.84 -17.58 -10.17
C GLY A 279 11.05 -16.33 -10.55
N GLU A 280 11.52 -15.61 -11.57
CA GLU A 280 10.95 -14.31 -11.97
C GLU A 280 9.86 -14.41 -13.06
N ARG A 281 9.54 -15.62 -13.53
CA ARG A 281 8.74 -15.81 -14.77
C ARG A 281 7.46 -16.60 -14.59
N GLN A 282 7.23 -17.16 -13.42
CA GLN A 282 6.06 -18.02 -13.18
C GLN A 282 5.53 -17.73 -11.79
N ASP A 283 4.24 -17.47 -11.73
CA ASP A 283 3.53 -17.33 -10.47
C ASP A 283 2.09 -17.83 -10.55
N LEU A 284 1.48 -17.91 -9.37
CA LEU A 284 0.07 -18.13 -9.18
C LEU A 284 -0.39 -17.30 -7.98
N ILE A 285 -1.26 -16.35 -8.26
CA ILE A 285 -2.08 -15.66 -7.26
C ILE A 285 -3.23 -16.58 -6.90
N ALA A 286 -3.53 -16.69 -5.61
CA ALA A 286 -4.64 -17.48 -5.11
C ALA A 286 -5.36 -16.73 -3.98
N LEU A 287 -6.69 -16.62 -4.11
CA LEU A 287 -7.57 -16.06 -3.10
C LEU A 287 -8.24 -17.21 -2.33
N TYR A 288 -8.16 -17.13 -1.00
CA TYR A 288 -8.72 -18.06 -0.05
C TYR A 288 -9.71 -17.31 0.84
N THR A 289 -10.97 -17.75 0.85
CA THR A 289 -11.97 -17.12 1.72
C THR A 289 -11.66 -17.34 3.19
N ALA A 290 -12.14 -16.45 4.04
CA ALA A 290 -11.91 -16.50 5.49
C ALA A 290 -12.20 -17.90 6.08
N GLY A 291 -11.18 -18.50 6.71
CA GLY A 291 -11.26 -19.82 7.35
C GLY A 291 -11.08 -21.02 6.41
N ASN A 292 -10.86 -20.82 5.11
CA ASN A 292 -10.55 -21.87 4.14
C ASN A 292 -9.08 -21.78 3.71
N THR A 293 -8.27 -22.78 4.06
CA THR A 293 -6.84 -22.84 3.66
C THR A 293 -6.54 -23.90 2.60
N ASP A 294 -7.51 -24.76 2.28
CA ASP A 294 -7.26 -25.97 1.50
C ASP A 294 -7.45 -25.74 0.00
N ARG A 295 -8.46 -24.93 -0.38
CA ARG A 295 -8.81 -24.73 -1.78
C ARG A 295 -9.10 -23.26 -2.07
N PRO A 296 -8.34 -22.61 -2.97
CA PRO A 296 -8.62 -21.25 -3.35
C PRO A 296 -9.92 -21.15 -4.14
N VAL A 297 -10.66 -20.05 -3.96
CA VAL A 297 -11.88 -19.73 -4.71
C VAL A 297 -11.57 -19.14 -6.08
N LEU A 298 -10.39 -18.52 -6.22
CA LEU A 298 -9.88 -17.97 -7.47
C LEU A 298 -8.37 -18.18 -7.55
N THR A 299 -7.89 -18.48 -8.75
CA THR A 299 -6.46 -18.45 -9.05
C THR A 299 -6.19 -17.84 -10.42
N PHE A 300 -5.11 -17.08 -10.55
CA PHE A 300 -4.63 -16.55 -11.83
C PHE A 300 -3.13 -16.27 -11.75
N SER A 301 -2.44 -16.09 -12.89
CA SER A 301 -1.04 -15.68 -12.92
C SER A 301 -0.94 -14.21 -13.29
N THR A 302 0.09 -13.49 -12.79
CA THR A 302 0.36 -12.11 -13.20
C THR A 302 0.85 -11.99 -14.65
N GLU A 303 1.10 -13.11 -15.35
CA GLU A 303 1.34 -13.14 -16.81
C GLU A 303 0.24 -12.42 -17.60
N LEU A 304 -0.98 -12.31 -17.06
CA LEU A 304 -2.08 -11.55 -17.68
C LEU A 304 -1.83 -10.05 -17.84
N PHE A 305 -0.84 -9.50 -17.12
CA PHE A 305 -0.41 -8.11 -17.25
C PHE A 305 0.73 -7.93 -18.26
N LEU A 306 1.32 -9.03 -18.75
CA LEU A 306 2.32 -8.95 -19.80
C LEU A 306 1.69 -8.50 -21.13
N PRO A 307 2.44 -7.78 -21.99
CA PRO A 307 1.97 -7.33 -23.30
C PRO A 307 1.52 -8.43 -24.26
#